data_AF-F8F3Z1-F1
#
_entry.id   AF-F8F3Z1-F1
#
_cell.length_a   1.000
_cell.length_b   1.000
_cell.length_c   1.000
_cell.angle_alpha   90.00
_cell.angle_beta   90.00
_cell.angle_gamma   90.00
#
_symmetry.space_group_name_H-M   'P 1'
#
loop_
_entity.id
_entity.type
_entity.pdbx_description
1 polymer ?
#
loop_
_entity_poly.entity_id
_entity_poly.type
_entity_poly.pdbx_seq_one_letter_code
_entity_poly.pdbx_strand_id
1 'polypeptide(L)'
;MKTLNHLDEPVAAAASHTGADRASSVHPSTFLDYNKLSELSRLPAPTPDRVDAILAKARTLQGLTAEEAAELAAISDPDQMQALLATAGWVKEQIYGKRMVLFAPLYTGNYCVNNCVYCGFRVDNRDMKRVVLSMDEIAHQTEILLSQGHKRLLIICGESPKQSLDYTLKAIETVYAVRVGTARVRRINVELAPLDVEGFRALKQAQIGTYVCFQETYDPELYRRAHPSGPKADYLYRLYVMDRAMEGGCDDIGLGALFGLGSWRYELVALLEHARHLEETFGWGPHTVSVPRIEYAPGAPWAEVVPNPVSDDDFRKIVAILRIARPSVGIILSTRERTEFRKELLAYGVSQISAGSRTDPGGYEDEQNAQKGSAEEHQHPAQFAIGDLRGLEETISDLIDDGYVPSFCTGCYRKGRTGADFMDLAKPGLIKEFCLPNGLVSFAEYLYDYASPATREKGLALIERMKEEATTKGKVYLEKALKETEAGARDLYL
;
A
#
# COMPACT_ATOMS: atom_id res chain seq x y z
N MET A 1 35.62 17.78 -23.63
CA MET A 1 36.19 16.86 -24.64
C MET A 1 36.59 15.56 -23.94
N LYS A 2 35.66 14.63 -23.78
CA LYS A 2 35.85 13.20 -23.49
C LYS A 2 34.51 12.55 -23.86
N THR A 3 34.50 11.97 -25.05
CA THR A 3 33.40 11.28 -25.71
C THR A 3 33.20 9.91 -25.08
N LEU A 4 31.98 9.61 -24.64
CA LEU A 4 31.51 8.26 -24.33
C LEU A 4 30.59 7.82 -25.47
N ASN A 5 31.18 7.18 -26.47
CA ASN A 5 30.49 6.27 -27.37
C ASN A 5 30.50 4.89 -26.71
N HIS A 6 29.33 4.26 -26.62
CA HIS A 6 29.07 2.84 -26.91
C HIS A 6 27.65 2.52 -26.40
N LEU A 7 26.68 2.83 -27.27
CA LEU A 7 25.41 2.11 -27.36
C LEU A 7 25.57 1.04 -28.45
N ASP A 8 24.73 0.02 -28.39
CA ASP A 8 24.53 -1.09 -29.33
C ASP A 8 25.12 -2.44 -28.90
N GLU A 9 24.48 -3.07 -27.92
CA GLU A 9 24.28 -4.52 -27.94
C GLU A 9 22.76 -4.80 -27.87
N PRO A 10 22.21 -5.69 -28.71
CA PRO A 10 20.79 -6.02 -28.69
C PRO A 10 20.47 -6.82 -27.43
N VAL A 11 19.50 -6.34 -26.66
CA VAL A 11 18.88 -7.09 -25.56
C VAL A 11 18.32 -8.39 -26.15
N ALA A 12 18.95 -9.51 -25.80
CA ALA A 12 18.47 -10.83 -26.17
C ALA A 12 17.03 -10.98 -25.65
N ALA A 13 16.12 -11.35 -26.55
CA ALA A 13 14.72 -11.59 -26.22
C ALA A 13 14.62 -12.60 -25.07
N ALA A 14 14.08 -12.16 -23.93
CA ALA A 14 13.73 -13.05 -22.84
C ALA A 14 12.73 -14.08 -23.36
N ALA A 15 13.10 -15.35 -23.30
CA ALA A 15 12.27 -16.44 -23.76
C ALA A 15 10.94 -16.45 -22.97
N SER A 16 9.83 -16.66 -23.69
CA SER A 16 8.51 -16.85 -23.10
C SER A 16 8.53 -18.07 -22.19
N HIS A 17 8.60 -17.86 -20.88
CA HIS A 17 8.43 -18.93 -19.90
C HIS A 17 6.97 -19.36 -19.85
N THR A 18 6.63 -20.33 -20.71
CA THR A 18 5.47 -21.19 -20.53
C THR A 18 5.61 -21.91 -19.18
N GLY A 19 4.52 -21.99 -18.41
CA GLY A 19 4.50 -22.37 -16.99
C GLY A 19 4.88 -23.82 -16.64
N ALA A 20 5.77 -24.46 -17.41
CA ALA A 20 6.18 -25.85 -17.23
C ALA A 20 7.55 -26.03 -16.53
N ASP A 21 8.40 -25.00 -16.45
CA ASP A 21 9.76 -25.11 -15.86
C ASP A 21 9.93 -24.37 -14.51
N ARG A 22 8.87 -24.34 -13.68
CA ARG A 22 9.03 -23.97 -12.26
C ARG A 22 9.58 -25.17 -11.51
N ALA A 23 10.90 -25.40 -11.63
CA ALA A 23 11.61 -26.31 -10.75
C ALA A 23 11.39 -25.84 -9.30
N SER A 24 10.61 -26.64 -8.57
CA SER A 24 10.46 -26.67 -7.11
C SER A 24 11.71 -26.16 -6.40
N SER A 25 11.72 -24.88 -6.02
CA SER A 25 12.72 -24.33 -5.11
C SER A 25 12.34 -24.77 -3.71
N VAL A 26 13.18 -25.66 -3.18
CA VAL A 26 13.02 -26.47 -1.98
C VAL A 26 12.99 -25.61 -0.71
N HIS A 27 11.79 -25.34 -0.19
CA HIS A 27 11.58 -25.12 1.25
C HIS A 27 10.69 -26.28 1.75
N PRO A 28 11.26 -27.38 2.28
CA PRO A 28 10.49 -28.54 2.72
C PRO A 28 9.71 -28.27 4.01
N SER A 29 9.97 -27.15 4.68
CA SER A 29 9.27 -26.68 5.87
C SER A 29 8.98 -25.18 5.74
N THR A 30 7.74 -24.80 5.99
CA THR A 30 7.32 -23.39 6.15
C THR A 30 7.99 -22.75 7.37
N PHE A 31 8.19 -21.42 7.36
CA PHE A 31 8.60 -20.66 8.54
C PHE A 31 7.45 -20.44 9.55
N LEU A 32 6.22 -20.75 9.16
CA LEU A 32 5.03 -20.61 10.00
C LEU A 32 4.74 -21.90 10.77
N ASP A 33 4.60 -21.79 12.08
CA ASP A 33 4.04 -22.85 12.92
C ASP A 33 2.51 -22.74 12.93
N TYR A 34 1.84 -23.48 12.03
CA TYR A 34 0.38 -23.41 11.91
C TYR A 34 -0.37 -23.82 13.17
N ASN A 35 0.19 -24.70 14.00
CA ASN A 35 -0.43 -25.11 15.25
C ASN A 35 -0.39 -23.96 16.26
N LYS A 36 0.79 -23.35 16.43
CA LYS A 36 0.95 -22.15 17.25
C LYS A 36 0.04 -21.02 16.79
N LEU A 37 -0.06 -20.76 15.48
CA LEU A 37 -0.97 -19.75 14.94
C LEU A 37 -2.44 -20.05 15.27
N SER A 38 -2.84 -21.33 15.18
CA SER A 38 -4.19 -21.78 15.55
C SER A 38 -4.47 -21.54 17.03
N GLU A 39 -3.52 -21.88 17.90
CA GLU A 39 -3.61 -21.65 19.35
C GLU A 39 -3.70 -20.16 19.69
N LEU A 40 -2.79 -19.35 19.14
CA LEU A 40 -2.77 -17.90 19.33
C LEU A 40 -4.09 -17.25 18.90
N SER A 41 -4.64 -17.65 17.74
CA SER A 41 -5.90 -17.10 17.22
C SER A 41 -7.12 -17.34 18.14
N ARG A 42 -7.00 -18.26 19.10
CA ARG A 42 -8.07 -18.69 20.02
C ARG A 42 -7.79 -18.31 21.48
N LEU A 43 -6.74 -17.52 21.75
CA LEU A 43 -6.47 -17.07 23.11
C LEU A 43 -7.68 -16.33 23.69
N PRO A 44 -7.97 -16.54 24.99
CA PRO A 44 -8.99 -15.79 25.69
C PRO A 44 -8.53 -14.35 25.92
N ALA A 45 -9.48 -13.49 26.29
CA ALA A 45 -9.14 -12.13 26.71
C ALA A 45 -8.20 -12.17 27.93
N PRO A 46 -7.11 -11.38 27.94
CA PRO A 46 -6.19 -11.29 29.06
C PRO A 46 -6.83 -10.56 30.25
N THR A 47 -6.16 -10.62 31.42
CA THR A 47 -6.55 -9.82 32.58
C THR A 47 -6.30 -8.32 32.33
N PRO A 48 -7.01 -7.40 33.02
CA PRO A 48 -6.75 -5.96 32.88
C PRO A 48 -5.28 -5.56 33.11
N ASP A 49 -4.65 -6.08 34.17
CA ASP A 49 -3.22 -5.83 34.45
C ASP A 49 -2.30 -6.27 33.31
N ARG A 50 -2.66 -7.37 32.62
CA ARG A 50 -1.91 -7.87 31.47
C ARG A 50 -2.09 -6.98 30.24
N VAL A 51 -3.31 -6.48 29.99
CA VAL A 51 -3.55 -5.46 28.95
C VAL A 51 -2.68 -4.23 29.21
N ASP A 52 -2.71 -3.70 30.43
CA ASP A 52 -1.94 -2.51 30.81
C ASP A 52 -0.43 -2.71 30.61
N ALA A 53 0.09 -3.88 30.97
CA ALA A 53 1.49 -4.23 30.75
C ALA A 53 1.86 -4.27 29.25
N ILE A 54 1.02 -4.86 28.41
CA ILE A 54 1.25 -4.92 26.96
C ILE A 54 1.19 -3.50 26.36
N LEU A 55 0.21 -2.68 26.75
CA LEU A 55 0.08 -1.31 26.27
C LEU A 55 1.24 -0.42 26.75
N ALA A 56 1.74 -0.64 27.97
CA ALA A 56 2.95 0.03 28.45
C ALA A 56 4.18 -0.34 27.62
N LYS A 57 4.35 -1.63 27.28
CA LYS A 57 5.41 -2.09 26.37
C LYS A 57 5.28 -1.46 24.99
N ALA A 58 4.06 -1.40 24.42
CA ALA A 58 3.81 -0.76 23.13
C ALA A 58 4.30 0.69 23.07
N ARG A 59 4.19 1.43 24.19
CA ARG A 59 4.68 2.82 24.30
C ARG A 59 6.20 2.96 24.28
N THR A 60 6.96 1.87 24.38
CA THR A 60 8.42 1.87 24.17
C THR A 60 8.82 1.92 22.70
N LEU A 61 7.86 1.79 21.77
CA LEU A 61 8.07 1.76 20.31
C LEU A 61 8.91 0.58 19.80
N GLN A 62 9.17 -0.44 20.64
CA GLN A 62 9.94 -1.63 20.27
C GLN A 62 9.11 -2.74 19.62
N GLY A 63 7.80 -2.52 19.46
CA GLY A 63 6.88 -3.51 18.91
C GLY A 63 6.43 -4.57 19.93
N LEU A 64 5.56 -5.46 19.46
CA LEU A 64 4.97 -6.55 20.24
C LEU A 64 5.23 -7.90 19.57
N THR A 65 5.22 -8.95 20.38
CA THR A 65 5.23 -10.33 19.92
C THR A 65 3.86 -10.71 19.32
N ALA A 66 3.81 -11.80 18.54
CA ALA A 66 2.55 -12.32 18.02
C ALA A 66 1.60 -12.79 19.14
N GLU A 67 2.14 -13.27 20.27
CA GLU A 67 1.36 -13.68 21.44
C GLU A 67 0.69 -12.48 22.14
N GLU A 68 1.46 -11.43 22.42
CA GLU A 68 0.90 -10.19 22.99
C GLU A 68 -0.16 -9.55 22.06
N ALA A 69 0.08 -9.59 20.75
CA ALA A 69 -0.89 -9.13 19.76
C ALA A 69 -2.17 -10.00 19.75
N ALA A 70 -2.03 -11.32 19.92
CA ALA A 70 -3.15 -12.24 20.00
C ALA A 70 -4.00 -12.03 21.26
N GLU A 71 -3.37 -11.79 22.41
CA GLU A 71 -4.05 -11.42 23.65
C GLU A 71 -4.86 -10.13 23.46
N LEU A 72 -4.27 -9.09 22.87
CA LEU A 72 -5.00 -7.84 22.57
C LEU A 72 -6.14 -8.04 21.56
N ALA A 73 -6.00 -8.95 20.60
CA ALA A 73 -7.06 -9.27 19.63
C ALA A 73 -8.29 -9.90 20.31
N ALA A 74 -8.10 -10.51 21.47
CA ALA A 74 -9.14 -11.17 22.25
C ALA A 74 -9.98 -10.21 23.10
N ILE A 75 -9.56 -8.95 23.30
CA ILE A 75 -10.30 -7.99 24.12
C ILE A 75 -11.66 -7.63 23.49
N SER A 76 -12.64 -7.44 24.37
CA SER A 76 -14.00 -6.98 24.03
C SER A 76 -14.54 -5.93 25.01
N ASP A 77 -13.80 -5.66 26.09
CA ASP A 77 -14.17 -4.64 27.06
C ASP A 77 -14.01 -3.23 26.44
N PRO A 78 -15.02 -2.34 26.56
CA PRO A 78 -14.97 -1.01 25.95
C PRO A 78 -13.82 -0.13 26.45
N ASP A 79 -13.49 -0.18 27.74
CA ASP A 79 -12.42 0.64 28.32
C ASP A 79 -11.05 0.16 27.83
N GLN A 80 -10.85 -1.16 27.78
CA GLN A 80 -9.66 -1.77 27.18
C GLN A 80 -9.53 -1.45 25.69
N MET A 81 -10.63 -1.47 24.94
CA MET A 81 -10.65 -1.07 23.54
C MET A 81 -10.21 0.38 23.38
N GLN A 82 -10.77 1.29 24.18
CA GLN A 82 -10.40 2.70 24.13
C GLN A 82 -8.91 2.89 24.48
N ALA A 83 -8.39 2.17 25.47
CA ALA A 83 -6.98 2.21 25.85
C ALA A 83 -6.06 1.70 24.72
N LEU A 84 -6.47 0.63 24.01
CA LEU A 84 -5.77 0.12 22.83
C LEU A 84 -5.73 1.17 21.71
N LEU A 85 -6.88 1.76 21.34
CA LEU A 85 -6.96 2.78 20.29
C LEU A 85 -6.16 4.03 20.63
N ALA A 86 -6.23 4.50 21.89
CA ALA A 86 -5.46 5.64 22.36
C ALA A 86 -3.94 5.37 22.31
N THR A 87 -3.52 4.17 22.70
CA THR A 87 -2.10 3.76 22.63
C THR A 87 -1.62 3.71 21.18
N ALA A 88 -2.42 3.14 20.28
CA ALA A 88 -2.10 3.08 18.86
C ALA A 88 -2.04 4.47 18.20
N GLY A 89 -2.94 5.38 18.58
CA GLY A 89 -2.89 6.81 18.22
C GLY A 89 -1.60 7.49 18.66
N TRP A 90 -1.21 7.30 19.91
CA TRP A 90 0.05 7.83 20.42
C TRP A 90 1.26 7.27 19.64
N VAL A 91 1.33 5.96 19.41
CA VAL A 91 2.42 5.33 18.65
C VAL A 91 2.46 5.87 17.22
N LYS A 92 1.30 6.01 16.56
CA LYS A 92 1.22 6.60 15.23
C LYS A 92 1.77 8.03 15.23
N GLU A 93 1.39 8.84 16.20
CA GLU A 93 1.86 10.23 16.30
C GLU A 93 3.37 10.31 16.57
N GLN A 94 3.91 9.40 17.39
CA GLN A 94 5.36 9.35 17.65
C GLN A 94 6.20 9.01 16.43
N ILE A 95 5.70 8.16 15.52
CA ILE A 95 6.46 7.70 14.34
C ILE A 95 6.12 8.49 13.07
N TYR A 96 4.83 8.72 12.80
CA TYR A 96 4.32 9.32 11.56
C TYR A 96 3.80 10.74 11.72
N GLY A 97 3.50 11.17 12.94
CA GLY A 97 2.84 12.45 13.21
C GLY A 97 1.49 12.56 12.52
N LYS A 98 1.16 13.80 12.12
CA LYS A 98 -0.05 14.14 11.35
C LYS A 98 0.07 13.92 9.85
N ARG A 99 1.18 13.37 9.35
CA ARG A 99 1.35 13.16 7.91
C ARG A 99 0.48 11.99 7.41
N MET A 100 -0.18 12.19 6.28
CA MET A 100 -0.92 11.16 5.55
C MET A 100 -0.44 11.07 4.10
N VAL A 101 0.18 9.94 3.71
CA VAL A 101 0.69 9.77 2.35
C VAL A 101 -0.45 9.39 1.40
N LEU A 102 -0.53 10.05 0.25
CA LEU A 102 -1.55 9.81 -0.77
C LEU A 102 -0.96 9.11 -2.00
N PHE A 103 -1.70 8.16 -2.57
CA PHE A 103 -1.39 7.51 -3.84
C PHE A 103 -2.67 7.16 -4.61
N ALA A 104 -2.53 6.72 -5.85
CA ALA A 104 -3.62 6.16 -6.64
C ALA A 104 -3.23 4.82 -7.26
N PRO A 105 -4.14 3.82 -7.30
CA PRO A 105 -3.92 2.61 -8.07
C PRO A 105 -4.12 2.87 -9.57
N LEU A 106 -3.26 2.31 -10.41
CA LEU A 106 -3.39 2.30 -11.86
C LEU A 106 -3.55 0.85 -12.32
N TYR A 107 -4.79 0.46 -12.61
CA TYR A 107 -5.11 -0.86 -13.15
C TYR A 107 -4.73 -0.90 -14.63
N THR A 108 -3.70 -1.67 -14.97
CA THR A 108 -3.22 -1.75 -16.36
C THR A 108 -3.82 -2.93 -17.12
N GLY A 109 -4.52 -3.84 -16.43
CA GLY A 109 -5.25 -4.92 -17.08
C GLY A 109 -5.94 -5.88 -16.11
N ASN A 110 -7.05 -6.48 -16.54
CA ASN A 110 -7.88 -7.38 -15.72
C ASN A 110 -7.95 -8.83 -16.24
N TYR A 111 -7.15 -9.18 -17.24
CA TYR A 111 -6.97 -10.57 -17.63
C TYR A 111 -6.25 -11.33 -16.51
N CYS A 112 -6.81 -12.47 -16.11
CA CYS A 112 -6.24 -13.31 -15.07
C CYS A 112 -6.49 -14.78 -15.41
N VAL A 113 -5.47 -15.63 -15.26
CA VAL A 113 -5.58 -17.08 -15.45
C VAL A 113 -6.03 -17.80 -14.17
N ASN A 114 -5.97 -17.13 -13.02
CA ASN A 114 -6.39 -17.69 -11.74
C ASN A 114 -7.89 -17.60 -11.55
N ASN A 115 -8.40 -18.46 -10.67
CA ASN A 115 -9.82 -18.55 -10.38
C ASN A 115 -10.19 -18.22 -8.92
N CYS A 116 -9.56 -17.20 -8.34
CA CYS A 116 -9.78 -16.82 -6.94
C CYS A 116 -11.26 -16.50 -6.68
N VAL A 117 -11.89 -17.23 -5.76
CA VAL A 117 -13.36 -17.21 -5.55
C VAL A 117 -13.89 -15.89 -4.97
N TYR A 118 -13.01 -15.02 -4.51
CA TYR A 118 -13.32 -13.70 -3.93
C TYR A 118 -13.01 -12.52 -4.87
N CYS A 119 -12.49 -12.77 -6.08
CA CYS A 119 -11.99 -11.72 -6.96
C CYS A 119 -12.83 -11.60 -8.22
N GLY A 120 -13.30 -10.39 -8.55
CA GLY A 120 -14.04 -10.13 -9.78
C GLY A 120 -13.25 -10.51 -11.04
N PHE A 121 -11.92 -10.39 -11.01
CA PHE A 121 -11.04 -10.70 -12.16
C PHE A 121 -10.84 -12.19 -12.42
N ARG A 122 -11.41 -13.10 -11.61
CA ARG A 122 -11.25 -14.55 -11.77
C ARG A 122 -11.62 -15.02 -13.19
N VAL A 123 -10.91 -16.01 -13.71
CA VAL A 123 -11.06 -16.49 -15.11
C VAL A 123 -12.49 -16.96 -15.45
N ASP A 124 -13.23 -17.48 -14.47
CA ASP A 124 -14.60 -17.95 -14.66
C ASP A 124 -15.66 -16.85 -14.64
N ASN A 125 -15.30 -15.61 -14.29
CA ASN A 125 -16.19 -14.49 -14.47
C ASN A 125 -16.27 -14.15 -15.97
N ARG A 126 -17.27 -14.72 -16.66
CA ARG A 126 -17.48 -14.59 -18.10
C ARG A 126 -18.20 -13.31 -18.50
N ASP A 127 -18.90 -12.68 -17.54
CA ASP A 127 -19.61 -11.42 -17.75
C ASP A 127 -18.64 -10.22 -17.71
N MET A 128 -17.43 -10.42 -17.20
CA MET A 128 -16.39 -9.40 -17.15
C MET A 128 -15.72 -9.17 -18.52
N LYS A 129 -15.87 -7.95 -19.06
CA LYS A 129 -15.08 -7.45 -20.19
C LYS A 129 -13.59 -7.46 -19.85
N ARG A 130 -12.79 -8.15 -20.68
CA ARG A 130 -11.35 -8.31 -20.47
C ARG A 130 -10.55 -7.23 -21.21
N VAL A 131 -9.75 -6.48 -20.47
CA VAL A 131 -8.97 -5.31 -20.92
C VAL A 131 -7.52 -5.46 -20.50
N VAL A 132 -6.61 -5.13 -21.42
CA VAL A 132 -5.20 -4.80 -21.14
C VAL A 132 -4.96 -3.49 -21.84
N LEU A 133 -4.48 -2.49 -21.10
CA LEU A 133 -4.21 -1.17 -21.66
C LEU A 133 -2.97 -1.25 -22.56
N SER A 134 -3.01 -0.51 -23.67
CA SER A 134 -1.82 -0.16 -24.44
C SER A 134 -0.94 0.82 -23.66
N MET A 135 0.32 0.98 -24.09
CA MET A 135 1.21 1.97 -23.48
C MET A 135 0.69 3.40 -23.66
N ASP A 136 0.01 3.68 -24.79
CA ASP A 136 -0.62 4.99 -25.02
C ASP A 136 -1.78 5.24 -24.06
N GLU A 137 -2.63 4.23 -23.80
CA GLU A 137 -3.68 4.32 -22.79
C GLU A 137 -3.10 4.46 -21.38
N ILE A 138 -2.03 3.74 -21.04
CA ILE A 138 -1.33 3.90 -19.74
C ILE A 138 -0.77 5.31 -19.60
N ALA A 139 -0.16 5.85 -20.66
CA ALA A 139 0.34 7.21 -20.68
C ALA A 139 -0.79 8.21 -20.44
N HIS A 140 -1.91 8.05 -21.14
CA HIS A 140 -3.08 8.91 -20.99
C HIS A 140 -3.67 8.87 -19.58
N GLN A 141 -3.88 7.68 -19.01
CA GLN A 141 -4.37 7.53 -17.62
C GLN A 141 -3.40 8.18 -16.61
N THR A 142 -2.09 8.10 -16.88
CA THR A 142 -1.06 8.76 -16.07
C THR A 142 -1.15 10.28 -16.18
N GLU A 143 -1.42 10.84 -17.36
CA GLU A 143 -1.63 12.28 -17.55
C GLU A 143 -2.83 12.78 -16.74
N ILE A 144 -3.93 12.03 -16.71
CA ILE A 144 -5.11 12.36 -15.90
C ILE A 144 -4.74 12.42 -14.41
N LEU A 145 -4.09 11.36 -13.90
CA LEU A 145 -3.64 11.27 -12.51
C LEU A 145 -2.68 12.39 -12.12
N LEU A 146 -1.74 12.75 -13.00
CA LEU A 146 -0.82 13.87 -12.78
C LEU A 146 -1.54 15.22 -12.78
N SER A 147 -2.55 15.38 -13.63
CA SER A 147 -3.38 16.59 -13.72
C SER A 147 -4.27 16.77 -12.49
N GLN A 148 -4.66 15.68 -11.84
CA GLN A 148 -5.35 15.72 -10.54
C GLN A 148 -4.41 16.07 -9.37
N GLY A 149 -3.10 15.87 -9.55
CA GLY A 149 -2.08 16.20 -8.56
C GLY A 149 -1.34 15.01 -7.95
N HIS A 150 -1.66 13.77 -8.34
CA HIS A 150 -0.93 12.59 -7.87
C HIS A 150 0.56 12.65 -8.25
N LYS A 151 1.40 12.01 -7.43
CA LYS A 151 2.84 11.82 -7.67
C LYS A 151 3.32 10.40 -7.33
N ARG A 152 2.45 9.58 -6.75
CA ARG A 152 2.72 8.22 -6.29
C ARG A 152 1.63 7.32 -6.85
N LEU A 153 2.03 6.32 -7.63
CA LEU A 153 1.10 5.39 -8.24
C LEU A 153 1.38 3.96 -7.77
N LEU A 154 0.35 3.12 -7.79
CA LEU A 154 0.45 1.66 -7.61
C LEU A 154 -0.01 0.99 -8.90
N ILE A 155 0.92 0.45 -9.69
CA ILE A 155 0.56 -0.33 -10.88
C ILE A 155 0.06 -1.70 -10.42
N ILE A 156 -1.11 -2.10 -10.90
CA ILE A 156 -1.76 -3.36 -10.56
C ILE A 156 -2.36 -4.01 -11.83
N CYS A 157 -2.26 -5.33 -11.92
CA CYS A 157 -2.90 -6.10 -12.99
C CYS A 157 -3.20 -7.54 -12.56
N GLY A 158 -4.07 -8.23 -13.31
CA GLY A 158 -4.25 -9.67 -13.16
C GLY A 158 -3.02 -10.48 -13.59
N GLU A 159 -2.96 -11.77 -13.22
CA GLU A 159 -1.86 -12.68 -13.60
C GLU A 159 -2.18 -13.33 -14.96
N SER A 160 -1.47 -12.95 -16.01
CA SER A 160 -1.74 -13.44 -17.37
C SER A 160 -0.52 -13.25 -18.27
N PRO A 161 -0.27 -14.13 -19.25
CA PRO A 161 0.76 -13.92 -20.26
C PRO A 161 0.61 -12.60 -21.04
N LYS A 162 -0.61 -12.03 -21.11
CA LYS A 162 -0.87 -10.73 -21.75
C LYS A 162 -0.35 -9.54 -20.93
N GLN A 163 -0.20 -9.71 -19.62
CA GLN A 163 0.45 -8.75 -18.72
C GLN A 163 1.73 -9.38 -18.17
N SER A 164 2.62 -9.81 -19.08
CA SER A 164 3.92 -10.37 -18.73
C SER A 164 4.81 -9.36 -17.99
N LEU A 165 5.92 -9.84 -17.43
CA LEU A 165 6.92 -8.96 -16.85
C LEU A 165 7.40 -7.89 -17.85
N ASP A 166 7.66 -8.25 -19.10
CA ASP A 166 8.05 -7.28 -20.15
C ASP A 166 7.01 -6.19 -20.37
N TYR A 167 5.72 -6.56 -20.37
CA TYR A 167 4.63 -5.59 -20.44
C TYR A 167 4.66 -4.65 -19.23
N THR A 168 4.81 -5.21 -18.03
CA THR A 168 4.86 -4.42 -16.79
C THR A 168 6.07 -3.50 -16.73
N LEU A 169 7.25 -3.94 -17.18
CA LEU A 169 8.46 -3.11 -17.26
C LEU A 169 8.25 -1.93 -18.22
N LYS A 170 7.64 -2.16 -19.39
CA LYS A 170 7.26 -1.09 -20.32
C LYS A 170 6.23 -0.15 -19.70
N ALA A 171 5.23 -0.67 -18.98
CA ALA A 171 4.26 0.17 -18.28
C ALA A 171 4.92 1.08 -17.24
N ILE A 172 5.86 0.55 -16.45
CA ILE A 172 6.65 1.32 -15.47
C ILE A 172 7.44 2.44 -16.18
N GLU A 173 8.14 2.10 -17.27
CA GLU A 173 8.89 3.05 -18.09
C GLU A 173 7.97 4.16 -18.63
N THR A 174 6.84 3.79 -19.23
CA THR A 174 5.84 4.72 -19.74
C THR A 174 5.35 5.67 -18.65
N VAL A 175 4.94 5.16 -17.49
CA VAL A 175 4.46 5.99 -16.38
C VAL A 175 5.55 6.95 -15.88
N TYR A 176 6.80 6.51 -15.80
CA TYR A 176 7.92 7.39 -15.44
C TYR A 176 8.30 8.40 -16.53
N ALA A 177 7.96 8.15 -17.80
CA ALA A 177 8.24 9.05 -18.91
C ALA A 177 7.22 10.20 -19.01
N VAL A 178 5.95 9.97 -18.65
CA VAL A 178 4.88 10.97 -18.77
C VAL A 178 5.17 12.24 -17.97
N ARG A 179 4.90 13.40 -18.58
CA ARG A 179 5.03 14.74 -17.99
C ARG A 179 3.78 15.56 -18.28
N VAL A 180 3.27 16.26 -17.27
CA VAL A 180 2.22 17.29 -17.44
C VAL A 180 2.76 18.60 -16.86
N GLY A 181 3.25 19.48 -17.73
CA GLY A 181 4.05 20.64 -17.29
C GLY A 181 5.29 20.18 -16.52
N THR A 182 5.44 20.63 -15.27
CA THR A 182 6.53 20.19 -14.36
C THR A 182 6.18 18.92 -13.57
N ALA A 183 4.93 18.44 -13.65
CA ALA A 183 4.47 17.28 -12.91
C ALA A 183 4.97 15.97 -13.53
N ARG A 184 5.34 15.03 -12.66
CA ARG A 184 5.77 13.68 -13.00
C ARG A 184 5.44 12.71 -11.88
N VAL A 185 5.31 11.43 -12.21
CA VAL A 185 5.27 10.37 -11.20
C VAL A 185 6.65 10.25 -10.58
N ARG A 186 6.69 10.21 -9.24
CA ARG A 186 7.93 10.23 -8.45
C ARG A 186 8.24 8.90 -7.77
N ARG A 187 7.24 8.02 -7.64
CA ARG A 187 7.38 6.66 -7.11
C ARG A 187 6.26 5.79 -7.68
N ILE A 188 6.64 4.62 -8.19
CA ILE A 188 5.72 3.58 -8.65
C ILE A 188 5.88 2.38 -7.74
N ASN A 189 4.85 2.06 -6.97
CA ASN A 189 4.74 0.74 -6.35
C ASN A 189 4.11 -0.22 -7.37
N VAL A 190 4.31 -1.52 -7.20
CA VAL A 190 3.71 -2.54 -8.05
C VAL A 190 3.04 -3.61 -7.21
N GLU A 191 1.80 -3.97 -7.55
CA GLU A 191 1.09 -5.11 -6.98
C GLU A 191 0.90 -6.17 -8.07
N LEU A 192 1.76 -7.18 -8.05
CA LEU A 192 1.86 -8.19 -9.11
C LEU A 192 1.88 -9.60 -8.52
N ALA A 193 1.53 -10.57 -9.35
CA ALA A 193 1.68 -11.97 -9.00
C ALA A 193 3.15 -12.34 -8.72
N PRO A 194 3.42 -13.45 -8.01
CA PRO A 194 4.77 -13.87 -7.67
C PRO A 194 5.67 -14.10 -8.89
N LEU A 195 6.87 -13.50 -8.84
CA LEU A 195 7.96 -13.72 -9.80
C LEU A 195 9.04 -14.62 -9.20
N ASP A 196 9.99 -15.02 -10.04
CA ASP A 196 11.27 -15.57 -9.62
C ASP A 196 12.27 -14.44 -9.29
N VAL A 197 13.44 -14.82 -8.80
CA VAL A 197 14.46 -13.87 -8.35
C VAL A 197 14.96 -12.99 -9.51
N GLU A 198 15.15 -13.54 -10.71
CA GLU A 198 15.55 -12.76 -11.89
C GLU A 198 14.47 -11.72 -12.28
N GLY A 199 13.20 -12.12 -12.24
CA GLY A 199 12.10 -11.19 -12.48
C GLY A 199 12.08 -10.03 -11.47
N PHE A 200 12.39 -10.32 -10.20
CA PHE A 200 12.55 -9.27 -9.19
C PHE A 200 13.78 -8.38 -9.40
N ARG A 201 14.90 -8.93 -9.89
CA ARG A 201 16.06 -8.12 -10.29
C ARG A 201 15.70 -7.16 -11.43
N ALA A 202 14.93 -7.62 -12.41
CA ALA A 202 14.44 -6.76 -13.48
C ALA A 202 13.51 -5.65 -12.95
N LEU A 203 12.59 -5.96 -12.02
CA LEU A 203 11.76 -4.94 -11.36
C LEU A 203 12.59 -3.92 -10.57
N LYS A 204 13.63 -4.37 -9.86
CA LYS A 204 14.56 -3.47 -9.15
C LYS A 204 15.28 -2.54 -10.12
N GLN A 205 15.74 -3.05 -11.26
CA GLN A 205 16.37 -2.25 -12.32
C GLN A 205 15.40 -1.22 -12.92
N ALA A 206 14.11 -1.55 -13.02
CA ALA A 206 13.04 -0.63 -13.41
C ALA A 206 12.66 0.38 -12.33
N GLN A 207 13.41 0.47 -11.23
CA GLN A 207 13.27 1.53 -10.23
C GLN A 207 11.87 1.57 -9.60
N ILE A 208 11.33 0.40 -9.25
CA ILE A 208 10.11 0.35 -8.44
C ILE A 208 10.35 0.89 -7.03
N GLY A 209 9.30 1.44 -6.43
CA GLY A 209 9.24 1.86 -5.04
C GLY A 209 9.07 0.66 -4.11
N THR A 210 7.88 0.06 -4.10
CA THR A 210 7.56 -1.11 -3.26
C THR A 210 6.97 -2.22 -4.10
N TYR A 211 7.45 -3.45 -3.92
CA TYR A 211 6.77 -4.65 -4.40
C TYR A 211 5.71 -5.08 -3.39
N VAL A 212 4.46 -5.21 -3.82
CA VAL A 212 3.32 -5.56 -2.98
C VAL A 212 2.75 -6.90 -3.45
N CYS A 213 2.51 -7.80 -2.51
CA CYS A 213 1.82 -9.05 -2.79
C CYS A 213 1.12 -9.51 -1.51
N PHE A 214 -0.20 -9.63 -1.54
CA PHE A 214 -0.94 -10.10 -0.38
C PHE A 214 -0.81 -11.62 -0.28
N GLN A 215 -0.61 -12.14 0.92
CA GLN A 215 -0.74 -13.58 1.14
C GLN A 215 -2.21 -14.01 0.96
N GLU A 216 -3.16 -13.07 1.05
CA GLU A 216 -4.62 -13.28 1.01
C GLU A 216 -5.11 -13.98 2.28
N THR A 217 -4.67 -15.21 2.50
CA THR A 217 -4.90 -15.98 3.73
C THR A 217 -3.68 -16.84 4.02
N TYR A 218 -3.26 -16.84 5.28
CA TYR A 218 -2.15 -17.64 5.77
C TYR A 218 -2.57 -19.07 6.13
N ASP A 219 -3.87 -19.37 6.24
CA ASP A 219 -4.34 -20.74 6.44
C ASP A 219 -4.21 -21.53 5.12
N PRO A 220 -3.38 -22.58 5.06
CA PRO A 220 -3.11 -23.30 3.81
C PRO A 220 -4.33 -24.04 3.24
N GLU A 221 -5.23 -24.52 4.10
CA GLU A 221 -6.44 -25.22 3.66
C GLU A 221 -7.48 -24.22 3.13
N LEU A 222 -7.64 -23.08 3.81
CA LEU A 222 -8.46 -21.98 3.32
C LEU A 222 -7.90 -21.42 2.01
N TYR A 223 -6.57 -21.26 1.92
CA TYR A 223 -5.91 -20.78 0.70
C TYR A 223 -6.20 -21.68 -0.49
N ARG A 224 -6.09 -23.00 -0.32
CA ARG A 224 -6.39 -24.00 -1.36
C ARG A 224 -7.83 -23.89 -1.86
N ARG A 225 -8.78 -23.66 -0.95
CA ARG A 225 -10.20 -23.45 -1.30
C ARG A 225 -10.43 -22.10 -1.97
N ALA A 226 -9.74 -21.06 -1.53
CA ALA A 226 -9.86 -19.71 -2.07
C ALA A 226 -9.22 -19.57 -3.47
N HIS A 227 -8.24 -20.43 -3.80
CA HIS A 227 -7.46 -20.42 -5.04
C HIS A 227 -7.52 -21.80 -5.73
N PRO A 228 -8.68 -22.20 -6.28
CA PRO A 228 -8.89 -23.56 -6.78
C PRO A 228 -8.08 -23.91 -8.04
N SER A 229 -7.62 -22.92 -8.81
CA SER A 229 -6.86 -23.14 -10.03
C SER A 229 -6.00 -21.94 -10.43
N GLY A 230 -5.03 -22.22 -11.31
CA GLY A 230 -4.02 -21.28 -11.80
C GLY A 230 -2.74 -21.30 -10.95
N PRO A 231 -1.68 -20.57 -11.36
CA PRO A 231 -0.41 -20.55 -10.65
C PRO A 231 -0.50 -20.05 -9.20
N LYS A 232 -1.51 -19.21 -8.89
CA LYS A 232 -1.77 -18.73 -7.52
C LYS A 232 -2.25 -19.84 -6.57
N ALA A 233 -2.59 -21.04 -7.05
CA ALA A 233 -2.96 -22.15 -6.17
C ALA A 233 -1.76 -22.69 -5.36
N ASP A 234 -0.51 -22.40 -5.77
CA ASP A 234 0.69 -22.79 -5.05
C ASP A 234 0.92 -21.89 -3.83
N TYR A 235 0.48 -22.39 -2.67
CA TYR A 235 0.57 -21.69 -1.38
C TYR A 235 2.00 -21.35 -0.99
N LEU A 236 2.95 -22.29 -1.10
CA LEU A 236 4.32 -22.06 -0.64
C LEU A 236 5.05 -21.11 -1.58
N TYR A 237 4.81 -21.22 -2.89
CA TYR A 237 5.36 -20.27 -3.85
C TYR A 237 4.85 -18.85 -3.57
N ARG A 238 3.57 -18.69 -3.18
CA ARG A 238 3.04 -17.40 -2.72
C ARG A 238 3.66 -16.93 -1.41
N LEU A 239 3.76 -17.81 -0.41
CA LEU A 239 4.25 -17.47 0.92
C LEU A 239 5.67 -16.91 0.90
N TYR A 240 6.57 -17.56 0.14
CA TYR A 240 7.98 -17.17 0.00
C TYR A 240 8.24 -16.11 -1.09
N VAL A 241 7.20 -15.44 -1.60
CA VAL A 241 7.37 -14.42 -2.66
C VAL A 241 8.22 -13.24 -2.18
N MET A 242 8.08 -12.86 -0.91
CA MET A 242 8.81 -11.73 -0.34
C MET A 242 10.29 -12.06 -0.17
N ASP A 243 10.64 -13.28 0.23
CA ASP A 243 12.01 -13.77 0.26
C ASP A 243 12.67 -13.63 -1.12
N ARG A 244 12.00 -14.11 -2.18
CA ARG A 244 12.51 -13.99 -3.55
C ARG A 244 12.62 -12.54 -4.02
N ALA A 245 11.68 -11.68 -3.60
CA ALA A 245 11.74 -10.25 -3.92
C ALA A 245 12.95 -9.57 -3.26
N MET A 246 13.21 -9.87 -1.99
CA MET A 246 14.36 -9.34 -1.25
C MET A 246 15.68 -9.91 -1.79
N GLU A 247 15.75 -11.20 -2.13
CA GLU A 247 16.89 -11.81 -2.84
C GLU A 247 17.13 -11.16 -4.21
N GLY A 248 16.05 -10.77 -4.90
CA GLY A 248 16.10 -10.01 -6.16
C GLY A 248 16.49 -8.53 -5.98
N GLY A 249 16.75 -8.06 -4.75
CA GLY A 249 17.17 -6.70 -4.45
C GLY A 249 16.03 -5.69 -4.27
N CYS A 250 14.78 -6.14 -4.16
CA CYS A 250 13.67 -5.27 -3.77
C CYS A 250 13.72 -4.98 -2.25
N ASP A 251 14.28 -3.83 -1.88
CA ASP A 251 14.47 -3.45 -0.47
C ASP A 251 13.16 -3.14 0.27
N ASP A 252 12.19 -2.54 -0.44
CA ASP A 252 10.89 -2.18 0.10
C ASP A 252 9.84 -3.21 -0.40
N ILE A 253 9.30 -4.00 0.51
CA ILE A 253 8.21 -4.94 0.26
C ILE A 253 6.95 -4.61 1.06
N GLY A 254 5.79 -5.01 0.54
CA GLY A 254 4.47 -4.75 1.13
C GLY A 254 3.68 -6.02 1.36
N LEU A 255 3.46 -6.38 2.63
CA LEU A 255 2.61 -7.51 3.02
C LEU A 255 1.12 -7.15 2.96
N GLY A 256 0.27 -8.15 2.96
CA GLY A 256 -1.16 -7.97 3.23
C GLY A 256 -1.90 -9.30 3.40
N ALA A 257 -3.05 -9.24 4.05
CA ALA A 257 -4.01 -10.32 4.16
C ALA A 257 -5.40 -9.77 3.80
N LEU A 258 -6.23 -10.59 3.15
CA LEU A 258 -7.58 -10.22 2.75
C LEU A 258 -8.56 -10.62 3.86
N PHE A 259 -8.87 -9.66 4.72
CA PHE A 259 -9.74 -9.83 5.87
C PHE A 259 -11.18 -10.09 5.40
N GLY A 260 -11.77 -11.21 5.81
CA GLY A 260 -13.06 -11.68 5.29
C GLY A 260 -13.03 -13.13 4.82
N LEU A 261 -11.86 -13.65 4.45
CA LEU A 261 -11.71 -15.04 3.98
C LEU A 261 -11.84 -16.02 5.14
N GLY A 262 -11.13 -15.76 6.24
CA GLY A 262 -10.99 -16.63 7.40
C GLY A 262 -11.00 -15.85 8.72
N SER A 263 -10.50 -16.49 9.77
CA SER A 263 -10.37 -15.86 11.10
C SER A 263 -9.41 -14.68 11.05
N TRP A 264 -9.90 -13.46 11.25
CA TRP A 264 -9.04 -12.27 11.24
C TRP A 264 -7.94 -12.32 12.31
N ARG A 265 -8.18 -12.98 13.45
CA ARG A 265 -7.17 -13.18 14.49
C ARG A 265 -6.03 -14.04 14.00
N TYR A 266 -6.33 -15.12 13.28
CA TYR A 266 -5.33 -16.00 12.68
C TYR A 266 -4.49 -15.24 11.64
N GLU A 267 -5.15 -14.52 10.74
CA GLU A 267 -4.47 -13.75 9.70
C GLU A 267 -3.57 -12.65 10.29
N LEU A 268 -4.03 -11.98 11.36
CA LEU A 268 -3.26 -10.95 12.07
C LEU A 268 -1.96 -11.52 12.66
N VAL A 269 -2.03 -12.63 13.41
CA VAL A 269 -0.84 -13.22 14.05
C VAL A 269 0.12 -13.81 13.01
N ALA A 270 -0.40 -14.43 11.95
CA ALA A 270 0.41 -14.98 10.88
C ALA A 270 1.14 -13.88 10.08
N LEU A 271 0.48 -12.75 9.85
CA LEU A 271 1.09 -11.59 9.23
C LEU A 271 2.24 -11.02 10.08
N LEU A 272 2.07 -10.96 11.41
CA LEU A 272 3.12 -10.51 12.33
C LEU A 272 4.32 -11.47 12.36
N GLU A 273 4.07 -12.78 12.29
CA GLU A 273 5.12 -13.81 12.17
C GLU A 273 5.83 -13.73 10.81
N HIS A 274 5.13 -13.45 9.72
CA HIS A 274 5.75 -13.21 8.41
C HIS A 274 6.63 -11.96 8.43
N ALA A 275 6.16 -10.86 9.02
CA ALA A 275 6.99 -9.68 9.20
C ALA A 275 8.25 -9.97 10.04
N ARG A 276 8.14 -10.81 11.08
CA ARG A 276 9.28 -11.24 11.91
C ARG A 276 10.26 -12.10 11.11
N HIS A 277 9.77 -13.06 10.33
CA HIS A 277 10.58 -13.91 9.45
C HIS A 277 11.48 -13.09 8.52
N LEU A 278 10.91 -12.09 7.84
CA LEU A 278 11.67 -11.23 6.94
C LEU A 278 12.72 -10.40 7.68
N GLU A 279 12.38 -9.88 8.85
CA GLU A 279 13.31 -9.14 9.69
C GLU A 279 14.49 -9.99 10.19
N GLU A 280 14.24 -11.22 10.61
CA GLU A 280 15.28 -12.15 11.05
C GLU A 280 16.15 -12.67 9.90
N THR A 281 15.55 -12.88 8.73
CA THR A 281 16.24 -13.46 7.57
C THR A 281 17.09 -12.43 6.83
N PHE A 282 16.59 -11.21 6.67
CA PHE A 282 17.23 -10.18 5.84
C PHE A 282 17.74 -8.97 6.64
N GLY A 283 17.41 -8.85 7.92
CA GLY A 283 17.82 -7.74 8.79
C GLY A 283 16.84 -6.57 8.85
N TRP A 284 15.81 -6.54 8.00
CA TRP A 284 14.71 -5.60 8.07
C TRP A 284 13.40 -6.22 7.59
N GLY A 285 12.29 -5.75 8.15
CA GLY A 285 10.95 -6.24 7.82
C GLY A 285 10.28 -5.47 6.68
N PRO A 286 8.96 -5.67 6.47
CA PRO A 286 8.20 -5.00 5.42
C PRO A 286 8.18 -3.47 5.56
N HIS A 287 8.17 -2.76 4.43
CA HIS A 287 7.95 -1.32 4.40
C HIS A 287 6.49 -0.97 4.73
N THR A 288 5.55 -1.78 4.23
CA THR A 288 4.12 -1.59 4.45
C THR A 288 3.37 -2.89 4.72
N VAL A 289 2.24 -2.76 5.40
CA VAL A 289 1.17 -3.75 5.44
C VAL A 289 -0.12 -3.13 4.91
N SER A 290 -0.79 -3.84 4.01
CA SER A 290 -2.14 -3.52 3.54
C SER A 290 -3.17 -4.37 4.29
N VAL A 291 -4.30 -3.77 4.63
CA VAL A 291 -5.38 -4.40 5.40
C VAL A 291 -6.73 -4.41 4.66
N PRO A 292 -6.82 -4.90 3.41
CA PRO A 292 -8.08 -4.89 2.68
C PRO A 292 -9.12 -5.81 3.34
N ARG A 293 -10.36 -5.32 3.53
CA ARG A 293 -11.53 -6.18 3.73
C ARG A 293 -12.06 -6.70 2.38
N ILE A 294 -12.68 -7.88 2.37
CA ILE A 294 -13.43 -8.35 1.22
C ILE A 294 -14.57 -7.37 0.97
N GLU A 295 -14.62 -6.85 -0.25
CA GLU A 295 -15.71 -6.01 -0.73
C GLU A 295 -16.45 -6.75 -1.83
N TYR A 296 -17.70 -6.37 -2.04
CA TYR A 296 -18.55 -6.94 -3.08
C TYR A 296 -17.87 -6.88 -4.45
N ALA A 297 -17.89 -8.01 -5.17
CA ALA A 297 -17.37 -8.12 -6.52
C ALA A 297 -18.29 -9.04 -7.34
N PRO A 298 -18.95 -8.53 -8.41
CA PRO A 298 -19.82 -9.34 -9.24
C PRO A 298 -19.11 -10.55 -9.86
N GLY A 299 -19.74 -11.72 -9.83
CA GLY A 299 -19.19 -12.96 -10.41
C GLY A 299 -18.15 -13.66 -9.54
N ALA A 300 -17.92 -13.19 -8.31
CA ALA A 300 -17.03 -13.77 -7.33
C ALA A 300 -17.81 -14.28 -6.10
N PRO A 301 -18.05 -15.61 -5.98
CA PRO A 301 -18.95 -16.20 -4.98
C PRO A 301 -18.68 -15.76 -3.54
N TRP A 302 -17.42 -15.63 -3.13
CA TRP A 302 -17.05 -15.25 -1.75
C TRP A 302 -17.00 -13.74 -1.53
N ALA A 303 -17.17 -12.94 -2.59
CA ALA A 303 -17.36 -11.50 -2.48
C ALA A 303 -18.85 -11.13 -2.53
N GLU A 304 -19.67 -11.94 -3.21
CA GLU A 304 -21.14 -11.82 -3.16
C GLU A 304 -21.69 -12.20 -1.78
N VAL A 305 -21.09 -13.20 -1.14
CA VAL A 305 -21.38 -13.58 0.25
C VAL A 305 -20.05 -13.79 0.98
N VAL A 306 -19.66 -12.81 1.80
CA VAL A 306 -18.40 -12.83 2.55
C VAL A 306 -18.41 -13.98 3.57
N PRO A 307 -17.45 -14.92 3.54
CA PRO A 307 -17.46 -16.08 4.43
C PRO A 307 -17.29 -15.75 5.91
N ASN A 308 -16.38 -14.83 6.24
CA ASN A 308 -16.02 -14.46 7.60
C ASN A 308 -15.94 -12.93 7.72
N PRO A 309 -17.06 -12.21 7.60
CA PRO A 309 -17.06 -10.75 7.58
C PRO A 309 -16.42 -10.19 8.85
N VAL A 310 -15.55 -9.18 8.66
CA VAL A 310 -14.88 -8.51 9.77
C VAL A 310 -15.67 -7.25 10.13
N SER A 311 -16.19 -7.20 11.35
CA SER A 311 -16.92 -6.04 11.86
C SER A 311 -16.02 -4.81 11.95
N ASP A 312 -16.61 -3.62 12.02
CA ASP A 312 -15.82 -2.40 12.21
C ASP A 312 -15.03 -2.47 13.52
N ASP A 313 -15.59 -2.97 14.62
CA ASP A 313 -14.89 -3.11 15.91
C ASP A 313 -13.68 -4.04 15.84
N ASP A 314 -13.79 -5.16 15.12
CA ASP A 314 -12.66 -6.05 14.89
C ASP A 314 -11.62 -5.42 13.96
N PHE A 315 -12.06 -4.63 12.98
CA PHE A 315 -11.16 -3.92 12.08
C PHE A 315 -10.39 -2.79 12.78
N ARG A 316 -11.03 -2.06 13.71
CA ARG A 316 -10.37 -1.11 14.62
C ARG A 316 -9.21 -1.80 15.35
N LYS A 317 -9.45 -3.00 15.91
CA LYS A 317 -8.41 -3.81 16.58
C LYS A 317 -7.29 -4.20 15.63
N ILE A 318 -7.59 -4.70 14.43
CA ILE A 318 -6.56 -5.09 13.45
C ILE A 318 -5.60 -3.93 13.18
N VAL A 319 -6.15 -2.75 12.87
CA VAL A 319 -5.34 -1.56 12.55
C VAL A 319 -4.54 -1.09 13.77
N ALA A 320 -5.17 -1.01 14.94
CA ALA A 320 -4.51 -0.57 16.17
C ALA A 320 -3.40 -1.53 16.62
N ILE A 321 -3.66 -2.84 16.60
CA ILE A 321 -2.70 -3.87 16.99
C ILE A 321 -1.51 -3.89 16.01
N LEU A 322 -1.75 -3.82 14.70
CA LEU A 322 -0.65 -3.72 13.73
C LEU A 322 0.22 -2.49 13.97
N ARG A 323 -0.38 -1.34 14.27
CA ARG A 323 0.37 -0.10 14.56
C ARG A 323 1.27 -0.26 15.77
N ILE A 324 0.80 -0.85 16.86
CA ILE A 324 1.62 -1.00 18.07
C ILE A 324 2.58 -2.19 18.02
N ALA A 325 2.23 -3.25 17.28
CA ALA A 325 3.06 -4.44 17.14
C ALA A 325 4.24 -4.22 16.19
N ARG A 326 4.05 -3.40 15.15
CA ARG A 326 5.10 -3.00 14.19
C ARG A 326 5.09 -1.47 13.97
N PRO A 327 5.59 -0.68 14.93
CA PRO A 327 5.49 0.79 14.93
C PRO A 327 6.04 1.47 13.69
N SER A 328 7.14 0.97 13.13
CA SER A 328 7.81 1.54 11.94
C SER A 328 7.19 1.12 10.61
N VAL A 329 6.30 0.13 10.58
CA VAL A 329 5.70 -0.37 9.33
C VAL A 329 4.52 0.52 8.92
N GLY A 330 4.47 0.92 7.65
CA GLY A 330 3.37 1.72 7.14
C GLY A 330 2.09 0.89 7.01
N ILE A 331 0.95 1.43 7.41
CA ILE A 331 -0.36 0.80 7.19
C ILE A 331 -1.03 1.50 6.01
N ILE A 332 -1.42 0.72 5.00
CA ILE A 332 -2.13 1.17 3.80
C ILE A 332 -3.62 0.87 3.94
N LEU A 333 -4.46 1.91 3.75
CA LEU A 333 -5.91 1.78 3.68
C LEU A 333 -6.45 2.26 2.32
N SER A 334 -7.05 1.34 1.57
CA SER A 334 -7.63 1.65 0.25
C SER A 334 -9.01 2.30 0.37
N THR A 335 -9.61 2.65 -0.77
CA THR A 335 -10.99 3.14 -0.90
C THR A 335 -12.05 2.04 -0.80
N ARG A 336 -11.69 0.83 -0.35
CA ARG A 336 -12.66 -0.21 0.04
C ARG A 336 -13.57 0.29 1.16
N GLU A 337 -12.97 0.97 2.12
CA GLU A 337 -13.66 1.50 3.28
C GLU A 337 -14.45 2.77 2.97
N ARG A 338 -15.55 2.95 3.70
CA ARG A 338 -16.40 4.16 3.67
C ARG A 338 -15.73 5.36 4.33
N THR A 339 -16.01 6.56 3.82
CA THR A 339 -15.40 7.84 4.21
C THR A 339 -15.26 8.05 5.72
N GLU A 340 -16.35 7.89 6.48
CA GLU A 340 -16.34 8.19 7.92
C GLU A 340 -15.45 7.21 8.69
N PHE A 341 -15.44 5.94 8.27
CA PHE A 341 -14.63 4.92 8.93
C PHE A 341 -13.16 5.07 8.57
N ARG A 342 -12.84 5.42 7.31
CA ARG A 342 -11.47 5.80 6.91
C ARG A 342 -10.91 6.91 7.79
N LYS A 343 -11.69 7.99 7.96
CA LYS A 343 -11.33 9.15 8.79
C LYS A 343 -11.00 8.73 10.22
N GLU A 344 -11.80 7.84 10.80
CA GLU A 344 -11.56 7.31 12.13
C GLU A 344 -10.22 6.54 12.22
N LEU A 345 -9.96 5.63 11.27
CA LEU A 345 -8.77 4.78 11.25
C LEU A 345 -7.45 5.56 11.08
N LEU A 346 -7.51 6.80 10.56
CA LEU A 346 -6.36 7.70 10.48
C LEU A 346 -5.83 8.10 11.87
N ALA A 347 -6.69 8.11 12.89
CA ALA A 347 -6.33 8.55 14.23
C ALA A 347 -5.35 7.60 14.93
N TYR A 348 -5.38 6.31 14.60
CA TYR A 348 -4.66 5.30 15.39
C TYR A 348 -3.87 4.25 14.63
N GLY A 349 -3.82 4.27 13.30
CA GLY A 349 -2.88 3.36 12.62
C GLY A 349 -2.49 3.74 11.21
N VAL A 350 -3.44 4.15 10.38
CA VAL A 350 -3.21 4.32 8.94
C VAL A 350 -2.17 5.40 8.65
N SER A 351 -1.27 5.15 7.71
CA SER A 351 -0.19 6.07 7.33
C SER A 351 -0.18 6.44 5.85
N GLN A 352 -0.80 5.61 5.02
CA GLN A 352 -0.98 5.87 3.59
C GLN A 352 -2.39 5.49 3.19
N ILE A 353 -3.00 6.29 2.31
CA ILE A 353 -4.32 6.04 1.78
C ILE A 353 -4.34 6.25 0.26
N SER A 354 -5.17 5.46 -0.43
CA SER A 354 -5.51 5.77 -1.82
C SER A 354 -6.62 6.84 -1.86
N ALA A 355 -6.60 7.74 -2.84
CA ALA A 355 -7.61 8.79 -3.00
C ALA A 355 -7.95 8.96 -4.49
N GLY A 356 -9.21 9.32 -4.81
CA GLY A 356 -9.68 9.39 -6.20
C GLY A 356 -9.43 8.08 -6.96
N SER A 357 -9.65 6.93 -6.32
CA SER A 357 -9.22 5.64 -6.88
C SER A 357 -10.22 5.09 -7.90
N ARG A 358 -9.71 4.44 -8.94
CA ARG A 358 -10.48 3.59 -9.86
C ARG A 358 -10.00 2.15 -9.74
N THR A 359 -10.91 1.19 -9.81
CA THR A 359 -10.63 -0.24 -9.56
C THR A 359 -10.74 -1.10 -10.82
N ASP A 360 -10.84 -0.44 -11.97
CA ASP A 360 -10.97 -1.01 -13.30
C ASP A 360 -9.90 -0.44 -14.25
N PRO A 361 -9.44 -1.20 -15.27
CA PRO A 361 -8.52 -0.67 -16.26
C PRO A 361 -9.19 0.35 -17.18
N GLY A 362 -8.65 1.58 -17.19
CA GLY A 362 -9.15 2.70 -18.00
C GLY A 362 -10.05 3.69 -17.24
N GLY A 363 -10.46 3.40 -16.01
CA GLY A 363 -11.51 4.13 -15.31
C GLY A 363 -11.23 5.60 -14.96
N TYR A 364 -10.01 6.12 -15.16
CA TYR A 364 -9.75 7.54 -14.90
C TYR A 364 -10.30 8.47 -16.00
N GLU A 365 -10.59 7.95 -17.19
CA GLU A 365 -11.13 8.72 -18.31
C GLU A 365 -12.62 9.04 -18.12
N ASP A 366 -13.38 8.12 -17.54
CA ASP A 366 -14.82 8.26 -17.28
C ASP A 366 -15.12 9.45 -16.37
N GLU A 367 -14.23 9.80 -15.44
CA GLU A 367 -14.40 10.94 -14.55
C GLU A 367 -14.27 12.28 -15.30
N GLN A 368 -13.30 12.39 -16.21
CA GLN A 368 -13.18 13.58 -17.05
C GLN A 368 -14.36 13.72 -18.00
N ASN A 369 -14.84 12.61 -18.56
CA ASN A 369 -15.97 12.60 -19.49
C ASN A 369 -17.29 12.88 -18.76
N ALA A 370 -17.49 12.37 -17.55
CA ALA A 370 -18.61 12.70 -16.69
C ALA A 370 -18.63 14.19 -16.32
N GLN A 371 -17.47 14.78 -15.98
CA GLN A 371 -17.34 16.22 -15.73
C GLN A 371 -17.62 17.08 -16.97
N LYS A 372 -17.36 16.56 -18.17
CA LYS A 372 -17.63 17.24 -19.46
C LYS A 372 -19.05 17.00 -20.00
N GLY A 373 -19.91 16.28 -19.28
CA GLY A 373 -21.30 16.01 -19.69
C GLY A 373 -21.44 15.03 -20.86
N SER A 374 -20.38 14.29 -21.20
CA SER A 374 -20.36 13.29 -22.28
C SER A 374 -20.22 11.88 -21.71
N ALA A 375 -21.01 11.56 -20.68
CA ALA A 375 -20.99 10.26 -20.03
C ALA A 375 -21.61 9.20 -20.96
N GLU A 376 -20.80 8.58 -21.81
CA GLU A 376 -21.10 7.22 -22.24
C GLU A 376 -20.89 6.31 -21.03
N GLU A 377 -21.91 5.54 -20.63
CA GLU A 377 -21.84 4.53 -19.57
C GLU A 377 -20.83 3.44 -19.95
N HIS A 378 -19.54 3.73 -19.80
CA HIS A 378 -18.52 2.72 -19.85
C HIS A 378 -18.59 1.95 -18.53
N GLN A 379 -19.41 0.90 -18.51
CA GLN A 379 -19.40 -0.09 -17.43
C GLN A 379 -18.08 -0.89 -17.51
N HIS A 380 -16.98 -0.27 -17.09
CA HIS A 380 -15.74 -1.00 -16.88
C HIS A 380 -15.89 -1.90 -15.64
N PRO A 381 -15.61 -3.20 -15.75
CA PRO A 381 -15.88 -4.13 -14.67
C PRO A 381 -14.77 -4.03 -13.62
N ALA A 382 -15.02 -3.19 -12.62
CA ALA A 382 -14.20 -3.01 -11.43
C ALA A 382 -13.84 -4.32 -10.75
N GLN A 383 -12.65 -4.37 -10.12
CA GLN A 383 -12.20 -5.54 -9.35
C GLN A 383 -13.11 -5.79 -8.14
N PHE A 384 -13.60 -4.72 -7.51
CA PHE A 384 -14.47 -4.71 -6.34
C PHE A 384 -15.18 -3.35 -6.22
N ALA A 385 -16.26 -3.30 -5.43
CA ALA A 385 -17.02 -2.09 -5.12
C ALA A 385 -16.25 -1.13 -4.21
N ILE A 386 -16.27 0.16 -4.56
CA ILE A 386 -15.55 1.21 -3.83
C ILE A 386 -16.46 1.83 -2.75
N GLY A 387 -15.96 1.95 -1.53
CA GLY A 387 -16.66 2.58 -0.40
C GLY A 387 -16.42 4.08 -0.26
N ASP A 388 -15.32 4.62 -0.82
CA ASP A 388 -15.02 6.05 -0.85
C ASP A 388 -14.80 6.52 -2.29
N LEU A 389 -15.81 7.20 -2.83
CA LEU A 389 -15.89 7.66 -4.22
C LEU A 389 -15.36 9.09 -4.42
N ARG A 390 -14.87 9.74 -3.35
CA ARG A 390 -14.44 11.14 -3.41
C ARG A 390 -13.20 11.29 -4.27
N GLY A 391 -13.14 12.43 -4.95
CA GLY A 391 -11.95 12.84 -5.69
C GLY A 391 -10.76 13.15 -4.77
N LEU A 392 -9.58 13.35 -5.39
CA LEU A 392 -8.37 13.67 -4.65
C LEU A 392 -8.49 14.98 -3.85
N GLU A 393 -9.02 16.05 -4.45
CA GLU A 393 -9.14 17.35 -3.79
C GLU A 393 -10.09 17.30 -2.58
N GLU A 394 -11.25 16.67 -2.73
CA GLU A 394 -12.21 16.51 -1.63
C GLU A 394 -11.60 15.71 -0.47
N THR A 395 -10.87 14.63 -0.78
CA THR A 395 -10.12 13.88 0.24
C THR A 395 -9.08 14.75 0.95
N ILE A 396 -8.35 15.58 0.21
CA ILE A 396 -7.35 16.50 0.76
C ILE A 396 -8.01 17.57 1.63
N SER A 397 -9.12 18.14 1.17
CA SER A 397 -9.93 19.11 1.88
C SER A 397 -10.33 18.58 3.26
N ASP A 398 -10.87 17.36 3.34
CA ASP A 398 -11.29 16.76 4.61
C ASP A 398 -10.10 16.45 5.54
N LEU A 399 -8.97 15.99 4.98
CA LEU A 399 -7.75 15.77 5.77
C LEU A 399 -7.26 17.06 6.44
N ILE A 400 -7.37 18.20 5.75
CA ILE A 400 -6.98 19.50 6.31
C ILE A 400 -7.86 19.86 7.51
N ASP A 401 -9.18 19.65 7.38
CA ASP A 401 -10.15 19.96 8.45
C ASP A 401 -9.89 19.10 9.70
N ASP A 402 -9.42 17.87 9.50
CA ASP A 402 -9.01 16.95 10.56
C ASP A 402 -7.59 17.19 11.09
N GLY A 403 -6.87 18.17 10.53
CA GLY A 403 -5.52 18.54 10.95
C GLY A 403 -4.43 17.56 10.48
N TYR A 404 -4.72 16.71 9.51
CA TYR A 404 -3.71 15.89 8.84
C TYR A 404 -3.03 16.66 7.73
N VAL A 405 -1.74 16.36 7.49
CA VAL A 405 -0.94 16.91 6.40
C VAL A 405 -0.95 15.91 5.24
N PRO A 406 -1.70 16.16 4.15
CA PRO A 406 -1.60 15.37 2.93
C PRO A 406 -0.18 15.38 2.40
N SER A 407 0.33 14.24 1.91
CA SER A 407 1.70 14.16 1.47
C SER A 407 1.87 13.33 0.21
N PHE A 408 2.61 13.91 -0.74
CA PHE A 408 3.06 13.26 -1.97
C PHE A 408 4.57 12.97 -1.91
N CYS A 409 5.15 12.99 -0.71
CA CYS A 409 6.58 12.86 -0.48
C CYS A 409 7.14 11.56 -1.07
N THR A 410 8.31 11.69 -1.71
CA THR A 410 9.14 10.59 -2.20
C THR A 410 10.60 10.76 -1.79
N GLY A 411 10.89 11.63 -0.82
CA GLY A 411 12.24 11.98 -0.40
C GLY A 411 13.06 10.81 0.13
N CYS A 412 12.44 9.80 0.76
CA CYS A 412 13.16 8.58 1.18
C CYS A 412 13.74 7.85 -0.04
N TYR A 413 12.89 7.59 -1.02
CA TYR A 413 13.26 6.95 -2.27
C TYR A 413 14.39 7.70 -3.00
N ARG A 414 14.28 9.04 -3.10
CA ARG A 414 15.29 9.88 -3.78
C ARG A 414 16.65 9.93 -3.08
N LYS A 415 16.68 9.72 -1.77
CA LYS A 415 17.91 9.74 -0.96
C LYS A 415 18.49 8.34 -0.73
N GLY A 416 17.91 7.30 -1.34
CA GLY A 416 18.32 5.92 -1.10
C GLY A 416 17.96 5.38 0.28
N ARG A 417 17.05 6.04 1.02
CA ARG A 417 16.55 5.56 2.32
C ARG A 417 15.49 4.50 2.09
N THR A 418 15.93 3.29 1.76
CA THR A 418 15.10 2.10 1.52
C THR A 418 15.59 0.94 2.38
N GLY A 419 14.73 -0.05 2.64
CA GLY A 419 15.11 -1.22 3.46
C GLY A 419 15.68 -0.85 4.84
N ALA A 420 16.89 -1.35 5.15
CA ALA A 420 17.57 -1.11 6.43
C ALA A 420 17.76 0.39 6.76
N ASP A 421 18.22 1.20 5.80
CA ASP A 421 18.47 2.64 6.00
C ASP A 421 17.18 3.39 6.39
N PHE A 422 16.03 2.97 5.85
CA PHE A 422 14.75 3.50 6.27
C PHE A 422 14.40 3.09 7.71
N MET A 423 14.63 1.81 8.06
CA MET A 423 14.29 1.27 9.37
C MET A 423 15.13 1.85 10.50
N ASP A 424 16.41 2.15 10.26
CA ASP A 424 17.29 2.80 11.24
C ASP A 424 16.80 4.19 11.65
N LEU A 425 16.09 4.88 10.75
CA LEU A 425 15.43 6.16 11.04
C LEU A 425 14.03 5.96 11.62
N ALA A 426 13.27 4.98 11.12
CA ALA A 426 11.87 4.79 11.47
C ALA A 426 11.67 4.16 12.85
N LYS A 427 12.43 3.13 13.22
CA LYS A 427 12.33 2.43 14.51
C LYS A 427 12.50 3.37 15.72
N PRO A 428 13.50 4.27 15.79
CA PRO A 428 13.62 5.23 16.88
C PRO A 428 12.66 6.43 16.77
N GLY A 429 11.83 6.50 15.72
CA GLY A 429 10.92 7.62 15.48
C GLY A 429 11.59 8.88 14.92
N LEU A 430 12.86 8.81 14.50
CA LEU A 430 13.60 9.93 13.90
C LEU A 430 13.12 10.27 12.49
N ILE A 431 12.43 9.34 11.82
CA ILE A 431 11.91 9.53 10.47
C ILE A 431 10.97 10.73 10.37
N LYS A 432 10.24 11.08 11.45
CA LYS A 432 9.32 12.23 11.49
C LYS A 432 10.01 13.57 11.23
N GLU A 433 11.28 13.69 11.61
CA GLU A 433 12.09 14.91 11.43
C GLU A 433 12.32 15.24 9.95
N PHE A 434 12.30 14.23 9.09
CA PHE A 434 12.37 14.39 7.63
C PHE A 434 10.99 14.35 6.99
N CYS A 435 10.11 13.52 7.54
CA CYS A 435 8.81 13.23 6.98
C CYS A 435 7.84 14.40 7.04
N LEU A 436 7.79 15.12 8.17
CA LEU A 436 6.93 16.29 8.31
C LEU A 436 7.38 17.42 7.36
N PRO A 437 8.66 17.85 7.34
CA PRO A 437 9.09 18.89 6.41
C PRO A 437 8.86 18.55 4.94
N ASN A 438 9.23 17.33 4.52
CA ASN A 438 8.97 16.88 3.15
C ASN A 438 7.47 16.75 2.85
N GLY A 439 6.67 16.40 3.87
CA GLY A 439 5.22 16.35 3.79
C GLY A 439 4.63 17.72 3.46
N LEU A 440 4.96 18.73 4.26
CA LEU A 440 4.51 20.11 4.11
C LEU A 440 4.92 20.71 2.77
N VAL A 441 6.17 20.48 2.33
CA VAL A 441 6.62 20.97 1.01
C VAL A 441 5.86 20.29 -0.13
N SER A 442 5.72 18.96 -0.10
CA SER A 442 4.93 18.26 -1.12
C SER A 442 3.44 18.64 -1.12
N PHE A 443 2.93 19.05 0.03
CA PHE A 443 1.57 19.55 0.18
C PHE A 443 1.42 20.95 -0.40
N ALA A 444 2.36 21.85 -0.11
CA ALA A 444 2.40 23.20 -0.68
C ALA A 444 2.42 23.16 -2.21
N GLU A 445 3.22 22.25 -2.80
CA GLU A 445 3.21 22.01 -4.25
C GLU A 445 1.79 21.70 -4.75
N TYR A 446 1.08 20.80 -4.06
CA TYR A 446 -0.30 20.46 -4.43
C TYR A 446 -1.23 21.67 -4.35
N LEU A 447 -1.13 22.45 -3.28
CA LEU A 447 -1.98 23.62 -3.05
C LEU A 447 -1.80 24.68 -4.13
N TYR A 448 -0.57 24.96 -4.56
CA TYR A 448 -0.30 25.95 -5.59
C TYR A 448 -0.68 25.48 -7.00
N ASP A 449 -0.50 24.20 -7.29
CA ASP A 449 -0.66 23.67 -8.65
C ASP A 449 -2.09 23.21 -8.98
N TYR A 450 -2.81 22.66 -7.99
CA TYR A 450 -4.05 21.91 -8.25
C TYR A 450 -5.24 22.34 -7.40
N ALA A 451 -5.02 22.80 -6.16
CA ALA A 451 -6.11 23.08 -5.25
C ALA A 451 -6.92 24.31 -5.66
N SER A 452 -8.24 24.22 -5.47
CA SER A 452 -9.15 25.38 -5.53
C SER A 452 -8.76 26.46 -4.51
N PRO A 453 -9.22 27.71 -4.69
CA PRO A 453 -8.92 28.79 -3.75
C PRO A 453 -9.27 28.48 -2.29
N ALA A 454 -10.42 27.83 -2.05
CA ALA A 454 -10.87 27.48 -0.69
C ALA A 454 -9.96 26.42 -0.03
N THR A 455 -9.65 25.34 -0.76
CA THR A 455 -8.73 24.29 -0.27
C THR A 455 -7.32 24.85 -0.05
N ARG A 456 -6.86 25.74 -0.94
CA ARG A 456 -5.57 26.43 -0.84
C ARG A 456 -5.45 27.26 0.43
N GLU A 457 -6.45 28.10 0.71
CA GLU A 457 -6.44 28.98 1.89
C GLU A 457 -6.31 28.18 3.18
N LYS A 458 -7.17 27.18 3.40
CA LYS A 458 -7.11 26.36 4.61
C LYS A 458 -5.86 25.48 4.67
N GLY A 459 -5.37 24.99 3.53
CA GLY A 459 -4.15 24.19 3.45
C GLY A 459 -2.89 25.01 3.83
N LEU A 460 -2.80 26.25 3.37
CA LEU A 460 -1.69 27.15 3.74
C LEU A 460 -1.76 27.52 5.23
N ALA A 461 -2.95 27.76 5.78
CA ALA A 461 -3.13 27.97 7.22
C ALA A 461 -2.68 26.75 8.05
N LEU A 462 -3.00 25.53 7.58
CA LEU A 462 -2.51 24.30 8.19
C LEU A 462 -0.98 24.20 8.13
N ILE A 463 -0.36 24.52 6.99
CA ILE A 463 1.10 24.51 6.84
C ILE A 463 1.76 25.43 7.86
N GLU A 464 1.25 26.66 8.03
CA GLU A 464 1.80 27.60 9.02
C GLU A 464 1.71 27.07 10.44
N ARG A 465 0.60 26.44 10.83
CA ARG A 465 0.47 25.78 12.13
C ARG A 465 1.45 24.61 12.29
N MET A 466 1.57 23.75 11.28
CA MET A 466 2.35 22.51 11.33
C MET A 466 3.86 22.74 11.24
N LYS A 467 4.32 23.87 10.69
CA LYS A 467 5.74 24.25 10.72
C LYS A 467 6.29 24.32 12.14
N GLU A 468 5.45 24.68 13.11
CA GLU A 468 5.87 24.78 14.51
C GLU A 468 6.25 23.43 15.14
N GLU A 469 5.71 22.33 14.62
CA GLU A 469 6.03 20.96 15.04
C GLU A 469 7.35 20.44 14.48
N ALA A 470 7.95 21.12 13.50
CA ALA A 470 9.23 20.71 12.92
C ALA A 470 10.40 20.98 13.88
N THR A 471 11.44 20.15 13.80
CA THR A 471 12.70 20.40 14.52
C THR A 471 13.38 21.69 14.05
N THR A 472 14.33 22.23 14.81
CA THR A 472 15.08 23.43 14.41
C THR A 472 15.69 23.31 13.01
N LYS A 473 16.28 22.14 12.68
CA LYS A 473 16.80 21.87 11.33
C LYS A 473 15.69 21.81 10.28
N GLY A 474 14.56 21.18 10.62
CA GLY A 474 13.39 21.11 9.76
C GLY A 474 12.80 22.49 9.45
N LYS A 475 12.73 23.39 10.44
CA LYS A 475 12.25 24.78 10.28
C LYS A 475 13.12 25.57 9.30
N VAL A 476 14.45 25.49 9.43
CA VAL A 476 15.40 26.15 8.49
C VAL A 476 15.19 25.65 7.05
N TYR A 477 15.03 24.34 6.87
CA TYR A 477 14.72 23.79 5.55
C TYR A 477 13.36 24.29 5.03
N LEU A 478 12.32 24.28 5.87
CA LEU A 478 10.96 24.68 5.49
C LEU A 478 10.87 26.15 5.07
N GLU A 479 11.53 27.06 5.79
CA GLU A 479 11.55 28.49 5.44
C GLU A 479 12.02 28.73 4.01
N LYS A 480 13.10 28.05 3.61
CA LYS A 480 13.63 28.13 2.25
C LYS A 480 12.73 27.39 1.26
N ALA A 481 12.42 26.13 1.53
CA ALA A 481 11.74 25.26 0.58
C ALA A 481 10.31 25.71 0.26
N LEU A 482 9.56 26.21 1.24
CA LEU A 482 8.20 26.71 1.01
C LEU A 482 8.20 27.99 0.16
N LYS A 483 9.15 28.92 0.40
CA LYS A 483 9.31 30.12 -0.42
C LYS A 483 9.70 29.79 -1.86
N GLU A 484 10.63 28.85 -2.04
CA GLU A 484 11.00 28.36 -3.37
C GLU A 484 9.81 27.67 -4.05
N THR A 485 9.00 26.93 -3.30
CA THR A 485 7.79 26.27 -3.81
C THR A 485 6.74 27.28 -4.28
N GLU A 486 6.48 28.32 -3.49
CA GLU A 486 5.62 29.43 -3.90
C GLU A 486 6.12 30.10 -5.19
N ALA A 487 7.43 30.25 -5.34
CA ALA A 487 8.07 30.80 -6.54
C ALA A 487 8.11 29.83 -7.74
N GLY A 488 7.58 28.61 -7.62
CA GLY A 488 7.47 27.64 -8.72
C GLY A 488 8.46 26.47 -8.68
N ALA A 489 9.36 26.39 -7.69
CA ALA A 489 10.23 25.23 -7.53
C ALA A 489 9.42 23.98 -7.12
N ARG A 490 9.79 22.81 -7.62
CA ARG A 490 9.09 21.55 -7.35
C ARG A 490 10.10 20.44 -7.07
N ASP A 491 9.62 19.39 -6.41
CA ASP A 491 10.39 18.20 -6.03
C ASP A 491 11.55 18.54 -5.07
N LEU A 492 11.29 19.41 -4.10
CA LEU A 492 12.22 19.74 -3.02
C LEU A 492 12.07 18.74 -1.87
N TYR A 493 13.18 18.18 -1.41
CA TYR A 493 13.21 17.22 -0.30
C TYR A 493 14.51 17.26 0.51
N LEU A 494 14.36 16.99 1.81
CA LEU A 494 15.43 16.76 2.78
C LEU A 494 15.83 15.29 2.84
#